data_AF-A0A7S3S6L6-F1
#
_entry.id   AF-A0A7S3S6L6-F1
#
_cell.length_a   1.000
_cell.length_b   1.000
_cell.length_c   1.000
_cell.angle_alpha   90.00
_cell.angle_beta   90.00
_cell.angle_gamma   90.00
#
_symmetry.space_group_name_H-M   'P 1'
#
loop_
_entity.id
_entity.type
_entity.pdbx_description
1 polymer ?
#
loop_
_entity_poly.entity_id
_entity_poly.type
_entity_poly.pdbx_seq_one_letter_code
_entity_poly.pdbx_strand_id
1 'polypeptide(L)'
;RRTCSARRRPPHPRPESAVPPMGPGEAFATELEHCIRETAAVVSRTAPQWADRCETPSNKTAFQARHLQGTVGPLYNRYGFGAALWCAFYASAMPHGWPYDYMAPGQFGYSAFMCPETSGGRACTGREQLDKHESEGVPYHGAQKGTYNVEMASPSCALCSRLRSRLGPPPFVVKNPVESDARYVRMRKQWVNQWDVHAFGEWFASAVWPAQRDDPAPFIATVAKYRITNGESLHGFLWGSLGLLGETFPADDPVDWVAKACDSSFRYDAARVSAESNWECAHGAGHGFTSFYRDAMKSVHACQRGELEARFRVSAEKGGRRLTGNDMNLWRQICGSGVWHTAFNSLTVPTLHELATRGKSSDQDVSTFVCGGRLGCPVGEGGSDEAGARLRFVRAGVCNGFLPPPPLPPPPPSPPPSPPPPPSPLLSPPGVCVDRSEEHTSELQ
;
A
#
# COMPACT_ATOMS: atom_id res chain seq x y z
N ARG A 1 -8.46 7.67 84.91
CA ARG A 1 -7.88 8.75 84.08
C ARG A 1 -7.15 8.09 82.91
N ARG A 2 -7.29 8.67 81.72
CA ARG A 2 -7.21 8.01 80.40
C ARG A 2 -5.78 7.66 79.97
N THR A 3 -5.60 6.48 79.39
CA THR A 3 -4.40 6.00 78.69
C THR A 3 -4.43 6.44 77.23
N CYS A 4 -3.39 7.16 76.78
CA CYS A 4 -3.20 7.55 75.39
C CYS A 4 -2.68 6.36 74.58
N SER A 5 -3.51 5.81 73.70
CA SER A 5 -3.12 4.78 72.74
C SER A 5 -2.54 5.44 71.49
N ALA A 6 -1.25 5.23 71.24
CA ALA A 6 -0.55 5.74 70.05
C ALA A 6 -1.06 5.02 68.80
N ARG A 7 -1.83 5.72 67.96
CA ARG A 7 -2.23 5.25 66.63
C ARG A 7 -0.97 5.08 65.78
N ARG A 8 -0.61 3.82 65.46
CA ARG A 8 0.39 3.50 64.42
C ARG A 8 -0.10 4.08 63.09
N ARG A 9 0.71 4.94 62.46
CA ARG A 9 0.45 5.41 61.10
C ARG A 9 0.46 4.19 60.16
N PRO A 10 -0.50 4.08 59.22
CA PRO A 10 -0.44 3.06 58.19
C PRO A 10 0.87 3.21 57.38
N PRO A 11 1.50 2.10 56.96
CA PRO A 11 2.71 2.17 56.15
C PRO A 11 2.43 2.97 54.88
N HIS A 12 3.34 3.89 54.54
CA HIS A 12 3.29 4.61 53.27
C HIS A 12 3.21 3.58 52.14
N PRO A 13 2.30 3.74 51.16
CA PRO A 13 2.30 2.89 49.98
C PRO A 13 3.68 2.97 49.35
N ARG A 14 4.30 1.81 49.13
CA ARG A 14 5.57 1.72 48.40
C ARG A 14 5.36 2.47 47.08
N PRO A 15 6.28 3.35 46.66
CA PRO A 15 6.18 3.99 45.35
C PRO A 15 5.96 2.87 44.34
N GLU A 16 4.85 2.94 43.61
CA GLU A 16 4.53 2.01 42.54
C GLU A 16 5.77 1.89 41.68
N SER A 17 6.31 0.66 41.60
CA SER A 17 7.50 0.35 40.84
C SER A 17 7.30 0.90 39.44
N ALA A 18 8.00 1.99 39.11
CA ALA A 18 7.90 2.63 37.82
C ALA A 18 8.14 1.55 36.75
N VAL A 19 7.12 1.31 35.92
CA VAL A 19 7.26 0.39 34.81
C VAL A 19 8.43 0.89 33.97
N PRO A 20 9.48 0.08 33.74
CA PRO A 20 10.62 0.53 32.97
C PRO A 20 10.14 1.01 31.58
N PRO A 21 10.75 2.08 31.03
CA PRO A 21 10.33 2.62 29.76
C PRO A 21 10.39 1.53 28.68
N MET A 22 9.31 1.41 27.93
CA MET A 22 9.21 0.46 26.83
C MET A 22 10.30 0.74 25.79
N GLY A 23 11.01 -0.30 25.34
CA GLY A 23 12.01 -0.17 24.30
C GLY A 23 11.40 0.33 22.97
N PRO A 24 12.17 0.99 22.09
CA PRO A 24 11.63 1.52 20.82
C PRO A 24 10.92 0.48 19.95
N GLY A 25 11.48 -0.73 19.82
CA GLY A 25 10.85 -1.81 19.04
C GLY A 25 9.54 -2.32 19.65
N GLU A 26 9.46 -2.37 20.98
CA GLU A 26 8.25 -2.75 21.72
C GLU A 26 7.14 -1.71 21.56
N ALA A 27 7.50 -0.41 21.60
CA ALA A 27 6.57 0.68 21.35
C ALA A 27 6.02 0.62 19.93
N PHE A 28 6.91 0.47 18.94
CA PHE A 28 6.52 0.30 17.55
C PHE A 28 5.59 -0.90 17.34
N ALA A 29 5.94 -2.09 17.84
CA ALA A 29 5.12 -3.28 17.66
C ALA A 29 3.72 -3.13 18.28
N THR A 30 3.62 -2.47 19.44
CA THR A 30 2.34 -2.19 20.10
C THR A 30 1.46 -1.25 19.26
N GLU A 31 2.05 -0.19 18.70
CA GLU A 31 1.32 0.73 17.82
C GLU A 31 0.94 0.09 16.49
N LEU A 32 1.81 -0.78 15.93
CA LEU A 32 1.50 -1.56 14.74
C LEU A 32 0.32 -2.52 15.01
N GLU A 33 0.31 -3.25 16.12
CA GLU A 33 -0.82 -4.11 16.50
C GLU A 33 -2.14 -3.34 16.60
N HIS A 34 -2.09 -2.15 17.20
CA HIS A 34 -3.25 -1.28 17.29
C HIS A 34 -3.74 -0.85 15.91
N CYS A 35 -2.84 -0.35 15.06
CA CYS A 35 -3.14 0.02 13.68
C CYS A 35 -3.77 -1.15 12.90
N ILE A 36 -3.25 -2.38 13.06
CA ILE A 36 -3.76 -3.56 12.37
C ILE A 36 -5.20 -3.86 12.80
N ARG A 37 -5.49 -3.83 14.11
CA ARG A 37 -6.84 -4.08 14.63
C ARG A 37 -7.83 -3.03 14.16
N GLU A 38 -7.45 -1.76 14.19
CA GLU A 38 -8.29 -0.65 13.74
C GLU A 38 -8.56 -0.72 12.23
N THR A 39 -7.51 -0.91 11.43
CA THR A 39 -7.63 -1.06 9.97
C THR A 39 -8.52 -2.25 9.63
N ALA A 40 -8.32 -3.41 10.25
CA ALA A 40 -9.15 -4.60 10.01
C ALA A 40 -10.62 -4.38 10.42
N ALA A 41 -10.88 -3.61 11.48
CA ALA A 41 -12.23 -3.23 11.87
C ALA A 41 -12.90 -2.30 10.84
N VAL A 42 -12.15 -1.34 10.29
CA VAL A 42 -12.63 -0.44 9.22
C VAL A 42 -12.90 -1.23 7.94
N VAL A 43 -11.97 -2.09 7.51
CA VAL A 43 -12.13 -3.00 6.36
C VAL A 43 -13.43 -3.79 6.51
N SER A 44 -13.60 -4.45 7.65
CA SER A 44 -14.76 -5.30 7.94
C SER A 44 -16.08 -4.52 7.93
N ARG A 45 -16.13 -3.35 8.58
CA ARG A 45 -17.32 -2.50 8.68
C ARG A 45 -17.72 -1.84 7.36
N THR A 46 -16.75 -1.54 6.49
CA THR A 46 -16.98 -0.87 5.20
C THR A 46 -17.14 -1.85 4.04
N ALA A 47 -17.01 -3.16 4.30
CA ALA A 47 -17.13 -4.21 3.30
C ALA A 47 -18.36 -4.14 2.38
N PRO A 48 -19.56 -3.74 2.84
CA PRO A 48 -20.70 -3.62 1.94
C PRO A 48 -20.50 -2.61 0.81
N GLN A 49 -19.65 -1.60 1.01
CA GLN A 49 -19.38 -0.54 0.04
C GLN A 49 -18.27 -0.94 -0.91
N TRP A 50 -17.08 -1.30 -0.39
CA TRP A 50 -15.96 -1.67 -1.26
C TRP A 50 -16.14 -3.04 -1.93
N ALA A 51 -16.92 -3.96 -1.35
CA ALA A 51 -17.20 -5.26 -1.97
C ALA A 51 -18.43 -5.24 -2.90
N ASP A 52 -19.09 -4.09 -3.08
CA ASP A 52 -20.23 -3.97 -3.99
C ASP A 52 -19.78 -4.16 -5.44
N ARG A 53 -20.07 -5.30 -6.08
CA ARG A 53 -19.74 -5.57 -7.49
C ARG A 53 -20.30 -4.50 -8.43
N CYS A 54 -21.36 -3.80 -8.05
CA CYS A 54 -21.92 -2.73 -8.86
C CYS A 54 -21.00 -1.51 -8.91
N GLU A 55 -20.24 -1.24 -7.85
CA GLU A 55 -19.27 -0.14 -7.81
C GLU A 55 -18.06 -0.41 -8.73
N THR A 56 -17.53 0.64 -9.35
CA THR A 56 -16.34 0.56 -10.20
C THR A 56 -15.12 0.16 -9.38
N PRO A 57 -14.17 -0.64 -9.91
CA PRO A 57 -12.89 -0.88 -9.24
C PRO A 57 -12.21 0.45 -8.86
N SER A 58 -12.19 1.43 -9.75
CA SER A 58 -11.64 2.77 -9.48
C SER A 58 -12.25 3.47 -8.27
N ASN A 59 -13.57 3.49 -8.13
CA ASN A 59 -14.20 4.11 -6.96
C ASN A 59 -13.95 3.30 -5.68
N LYS A 60 -13.83 1.97 -5.77
CA LYS A 60 -13.49 1.11 -4.63
C LYS A 60 -12.08 1.36 -4.13
N THR A 61 -11.11 1.49 -5.04
CA THR A 61 -9.72 1.78 -4.70
C THR A 61 -9.61 3.14 -4.01
N ALA A 62 -10.22 4.18 -4.60
CA ALA A 62 -10.28 5.51 -4.00
C ALA A 62 -11.02 5.52 -2.65
N PHE A 63 -12.08 4.74 -2.51
CA PHE A 63 -12.81 4.58 -1.25
C PHE A 63 -11.94 3.95 -0.16
N GLN A 64 -11.26 2.86 -0.47
CA GLN A 64 -10.35 2.18 0.46
C GLN A 64 -9.18 3.10 0.86
N ALA A 65 -8.59 3.82 -0.11
CA ALA A 65 -7.49 4.75 0.12
C ALA A 65 -7.87 5.86 1.13
N ARG A 66 -9.08 6.42 1.02
CA ARG A 66 -9.58 7.42 1.99
C ARG A 66 -9.69 6.86 3.40
N HIS A 67 -10.06 5.60 3.55
CA HIS A 67 -10.18 4.96 4.87
C HIS A 67 -8.82 4.65 5.50
N LEU A 68 -7.80 4.34 4.68
CA LEU A 68 -6.42 4.15 5.16
C LEU A 68 -5.85 5.42 5.80
N GLN A 69 -6.26 6.61 5.38
CA GLN A 69 -5.78 7.86 5.98
C GLN A 69 -6.03 7.93 7.49
N GLY A 70 -7.19 7.45 7.95
CA GLY A 70 -7.56 7.51 9.37
C GLY A 70 -6.81 6.50 10.25
N THR A 71 -6.45 5.33 9.70
CA THR A 71 -5.87 4.24 10.49
C THR A 71 -4.37 4.08 10.27
N VAL A 72 -3.89 4.21 9.03
CA VAL A 72 -2.50 4.01 8.65
C VAL A 72 -1.69 5.31 8.71
N GLY A 73 -2.33 6.45 8.46
CA GLY A 73 -1.70 7.78 8.48
C GLY A 73 -0.91 8.09 9.76
N PRO A 74 -1.45 7.86 10.97
CA PRO A 74 -0.71 8.10 12.21
C PRO A 74 0.58 7.27 12.30
N LEU A 75 0.53 6.00 11.88
CA LEU A 75 1.68 5.11 11.92
C LEU A 75 2.74 5.53 10.89
N TYR A 76 2.31 5.95 9.69
CA TYR A 76 3.18 6.51 8.66
C TYR A 76 3.94 7.75 9.14
N ASN A 77 3.23 8.71 9.73
CA ASN A 77 3.83 9.96 10.20
C ASN A 77 4.90 9.74 11.27
N ARG A 78 4.77 8.66 12.05
CA ARG A 78 5.69 8.37 13.15
C ARG A 78 6.84 7.45 12.77
N TYR A 79 6.57 6.43 11.96
CA TYR A 79 7.51 5.33 11.69
C TYR A 79 7.84 5.13 10.21
N GLY A 80 7.22 5.90 9.31
CA GLY A 80 7.48 5.89 7.88
C GLY A 80 6.70 4.85 7.09
N PHE A 81 7.08 4.69 5.82
CA PHE A 81 6.38 3.88 4.83
C PHE A 81 6.30 2.38 5.20
N GLY A 82 7.40 1.79 5.67
CA GLY A 82 7.44 0.35 6.01
C GLY A 82 6.43 -0.01 7.08
N ALA A 83 6.34 0.79 8.15
CA ALA A 83 5.35 0.63 9.21
C ALA A 83 3.91 0.69 8.68
N ALA A 84 3.61 1.70 7.86
CA ALA A 84 2.32 1.88 7.22
C ALA A 84 1.93 0.67 6.35
N LEU A 85 2.90 0.18 5.56
CA LEU A 85 2.76 -1.00 4.72
C LEU A 85 2.46 -2.25 5.56
N TRP A 86 3.19 -2.48 6.65
CA TRP A 86 2.97 -3.61 7.53
C TRP A 86 1.56 -3.62 8.11
N CYS A 87 1.08 -2.45 8.55
CA CYS A 87 -0.26 -2.31 9.09
C CYS A 87 -1.32 -2.65 8.03
N ALA A 88 -1.24 -2.00 6.86
CA ALA A 88 -2.18 -2.21 5.78
C ALA A 88 -2.20 -3.69 5.35
N PHE A 89 -1.04 -4.30 5.16
CA PHE A 89 -0.94 -5.67 4.64
C PHE A 89 -1.38 -6.73 5.65
N TYR A 90 -1.09 -6.54 6.93
CA TYR A 90 -1.53 -7.50 7.95
C TYR A 90 -3.04 -7.40 8.20
N ALA A 91 -3.63 -6.20 8.10
CA ALA A 91 -5.06 -5.96 8.35
C ALA A 91 -5.97 -6.31 7.17
N SER A 92 -5.40 -6.48 5.99
CA SER A 92 -6.15 -6.62 4.75
C SER A 92 -6.19 -8.08 4.33
N ALA A 93 -7.40 -8.65 4.30
CA ALA A 93 -7.63 -9.89 3.56
C ALA A 93 -7.45 -9.60 2.07
N MET A 94 -6.21 -9.73 1.59
CA MET A 94 -5.94 -9.74 0.17
C MET A 94 -6.40 -11.07 -0.41
N PRO A 95 -7.09 -11.07 -1.56
CA PRO A 95 -7.45 -12.31 -2.20
C PRO A 95 -6.20 -12.94 -2.76
N HIS A 96 -6.04 -14.19 -2.36
CA HIS A 96 -5.79 -15.32 -3.24
C HIS A 96 -6.70 -15.32 -4.50
N GLY A 97 -6.67 -14.24 -5.30
CA GLY A 97 -7.57 -13.95 -6.43
C GLY A 97 -6.89 -13.98 -7.79
N TRP A 98 -5.56 -14.12 -7.82
CA TRP A 98 -4.99 -15.03 -8.81
C TRP A 98 -5.48 -16.40 -8.36
N PRO A 99 -6.38 -17.07 -9.09
CA PRO A 99 -6.79 -18.39 -8.69
C PRO A 99 -5.53 -19.21 -8.44
N TYR A 100 -5.48 -19.83 -7.27
CA TYR A 100 -4.53 -20.89 -6.90
C TYR A 100 -4.40 -21.97 -7.99
N ASP A 101 -5.24 -21.97 -9.02
CA ASP A 101 -5.15 -22.84 -10.19
C ASP A 101 -3.91 -22.59 -11.05
N TYR A 102 -3.28 -21.39 -11.02
CA TYR A 102 -2.02 -21.15 -11.75
C TYR A 102 -0.77 -21.19 -10.89
N MET A 103 -0.90 -21.15 -9.56
CA MET A 103 0.21 -21.25 -8.63
C MET A 103 0.00 -22.45 -7.71
N ALA A 104 0.74 -23.53 -7.96
CA ALA A 104 0.61 -24.81 -7.27
C ALA A 104 0.51 -24.65 -5.73
N PRO A 105 -0.24 -25.51 -5.01
CA PRO A 105 -0.26 -25.52 -3.54
C PRO A 105 1.18 -25.46 -2.98
N GLY A 106 1.50 -24.38 -2.27
CA GLY A 106 2.86 -24.09 -1.78
C GLY A 106 3.59 -22.94 -2.48
N GLN A 107 3.02 -22.33 -3.53
CA GLN A 107 3.55 -21.10 -4.11
C GLN A 107 3.10 -19.85 -3.33
N PHE A 108 4.08 -19.02 -3.04
CA PHE A 108 4.12 -17.89 -2.10
C PHE A 108 2.96 -16.89 -2.25
N GLY A 109 2.03 -16.88 -1.29
CA GLY A 109 1.08 -15.77 -1.12
C GLY A 109 1.73 -14.56 -0.45
N TYR A 110 1.08 -13.38 -0.49
CA TYR A 110 1.60 -12.17 0.16
C TYR A 110 1.86 -12.32 1.68
N SER A 111 1.15 -13.23 2.34
CA SER A 111 1.42 -13.63 3.73
C SER A 111 2.82 -14.22 3.94
N ALA A 112 3.42 -14.79 2.90
CA ALA A 112 4.78 -15.33 2.89
C ALA A 112 5.87 -14.24 2.91
N PHE A 113 5.51 -13.02 2.50
CA PHE A 113 6.39 -11.84 2.57
C PHE A 113 6.24 -11.08 3.89
N MET A 114 5.07 -11.17 4.54
CA MET A 114 4.85 -10.59 5.86
C MET A 114 5.58 -11.35 6.97
N CYS A 115 5.78 -12.65 6.81
CA CYS A 115 6.49 -13.49 7.78
C CYS A 115 7.49 -14.39 7.06
N PRO A 116 8.80 -14.05 7.03
CA PRO A 116 9.78 -14.72 6.17
C PRO A 116 10.06 -16.20 6.54
N GLU A 117 9.62 -16.64 7.71
CA GLU A 117 9.61 -18.05 8.13
C GLU A 117 8.59 -18.90 7.36
N THR A 118 7.45 -18.34 6.94
CA THR A 118 6.40 -19.10 6.26
C THR A 118 6.74 -19.38 4.79
N SER A 119 7.63 -18.58 4.21
CA SER A 119 8.21 -18.79 2.89
C SER A 119 9.42 -19.73 2.90
N GLY A 120 9.93 -20.16 4.06
CA GLY A 120 11.20 -20.91 4.13
C GLY A 120 12.42 -20.08 3.69
N GLY A 121 12.24 -18.78 3.44
CA GLY A 121 13.30 -17.90 2.95
C GLY A 121 14.18 -17.31 4.04
N ARG A 122 13.79 -17.46 5.31
CA ARG A 122 14.64 -17.17 6.46
C ARG A 122 14.31 -18.12 7.60
N ALA A 123 15.34 -18.75 8.19
CA ALA A 123 15.21 -19.48 9.43
C ALA A 123 15.12 -18.49 10.60
N CYS A 124 14.02 -18.52 11.34
CA CYS A 124 13.88 -17.80 12.61
C CYS A 124 14.31 -18.73 13.76
N THR A 125 15.20 -18.24 14.62
CA THR A 125 15.73 -18.98 15.77
C THR A 125 14.77 -18.99 16.96
N GLY A 126 13.78 -18.10 16.96
CA GLY A 126 12.85 -17.89 18.07
C GLY A 126 13.49 -17.13 19.25
N ARG A 127 14.71 -16.62 19.09
CA ARG A 127 15.46 -15.85 20.09
C ARG A 127 15.68 -14.40 19.67
N GLU A 128 15.20 -14.01 18.49
CA GLU A 128 15.27 -12.65 18.00
C GLU A 128 14.50 -11.71 18.93
N GLN A 129 15.04 -10.51 19.14
CA GLN A 129 14.39 -9.47 19.92
C GLN A 129 13.96 -8.34 19.00
N LEU A 130 12.89 -7.63 19.39
CA LEU A 130 12.47 -6.43 18.70
C LEU A 130 13.57 -5.37 18.80
N ASP A 131 13.94 -4.78 17.67
CA ASP A 131 14.94 -3.73 17.61
C ASP A 131 14.34 -2.38 17.15
N LYS A 132 15.20 -1.38 16.97
CA LYS A 132 14.78 -0.02 16.56
C LYS A 132 14.49 0.12 15.06
N HIS A 133 14.81 -0.89 14.25
CA HIS A 133 14.70 -0.89 12.78
C HIS A 133 13.47 -1.65 12.28
N GLU A 134 12.63 -2.17 13.19
CA GLU A 134 11.42 -2.93 12.87
C GLU A 134 10.47 -2.21 11.90
N SER A 135 10.37 -0.88 12.00
CA SER A 135 9.54 -0.07 11.09
C SER A 135 10.07 0.00 9.67
N GLU A 136 11.39 -0.09 9.49
CA GLU A 136 12.03 -0.08 8.18
C GLU A 136 12.06 -1.46 7.53
N GLY A 137 11.89 -2.52 8.33
CA GLY A 137 12.06 -3.89 7.91
C GLY A 137 13.53 -4.31 7.82
N VAL A 138 13.73 -5.61 7.75
CA VAL A 138 15.04 -6.27 7.66
C VAL A 138 15.25 -6.87 6.27
N PRO A 139 16.49 -6.89 5.74
CA PRO A 139 16.78 -7.44 4.41
C PRO A 139 16.49 -8.95 4.28
N TYR A 140 15.54 -9.31 3.44
CA TYR A 140 15.15 -10.68 3.11
C TYR A 140 15.75 -11.09 1.76
N HIS A 141 16.42 -12.24 1.74
CA HIS A 141 17.10 -12.81 0.55
C HIS A 141 16.46 -14.13 0.07
N GLY A 142 15.27 -14.45 0.56
CA GLY A 142 14.81 -15.84 0.65
C GLY A 142 13.81 -16.35 -0.40
N ALA A 143 13.22 -15.48 -1.21
CA ALA A 143 12.27 -15.91 -2.24
C ALA A 143 12.99 -16.01 -3.60
N GLN A 144 13.64 -17.14 -3.87
CA GLN A 144 13.98 -17.49 -5.25
C GLN A 144 12.69 -17.80 -6.02
N LYS A 145 12.10 -16.77 -6.64
CA LYS A 145 11.15 -16.98 -7.74
C LYS A 145 11.96 -16.99 -9.04
N GLY A 146 12.52 -18.15 -9.39
CA GLY A 146 13.44 -18.29 -10.53
C GLY A 146 14.89 -17.83 -10.23
N THR A 147 15.58 -17.25 -11.20
CA THR A 147 17.02 -16.91 -11.16
C THR A 147 17.38 -15.59 -10.47
N TYR A 148 16.43 -14.90 -9.84
CA TYR A 148 16.65 -13.54 -9.33
C TYR A 148 16.77 -13.50 -7.80
N ASN A 149 17.91 -13.03 -7.31
CA ASN A 149 18.11 -12.69 -5.90
C ASN A 149 17.65 -11.25 -5.68
N VAL A 150 16.40 -11.05 -5.28
CA VAL A 150 15.89 -9.72 -4.94
C VAL A 150 16.00 -9.55 -3.42
N GLU A 151 16.79 -8.57 -2.99
CA GLU A 151 16.76 -8.10 -1.61
C GLU A 151 15.45 -7.30 -1.39
N MET A 152 14.64 -7.74 -0.44
CA MET A 152 13.38 -7.09 -0.07
C MET A 152 13.42 -6.74 1.41
N ALA A 153 12.83 -5.62 1.84
CA ALA A 153 12.61 -5.42 3.27
C ALA A 153 11.39 -6.21 3.73
N SER A 154 11.48 -6.98 4.82
CA SER A 154 10.35 -7.67 5.48
C SER A 154 10.28 -7.34 6.96
N PRO A 155 9.19 -7.63 7.68
CA PRO A 155 9.20 -7.64 9.14
C PRO A 155 10.27 -8.60 9.70
N SER A 156 10.82 -8.32 10.90
CA SER A 156 11.77 -9.20 11.56
C SER A 156 11.10 -10.47 12.10
N CYS A 157 11.88 -11.52 12.37
CA CYS A 157 11.37 -12.74 13.02
C CYS A 157 10.71 -12.43 14.37
N ALA A 158 11.26 -11.49 15.15
CA ALA A 158 10.71 -11.09 16.44
C ALA A 158 9.34 -10.43 16.28
N LEU A 159 9.22 -9.51 15.31
CA LEU A 159 7.96 -8.85 15.00
C LEU A 159 6.92 -9.82 14.46
N CYS A 160 7.29 -10.70 13.53
CA CYS A 160 6.41 -11.73 13.00
C CYS A 160 5.88 -12.66 14.10
N SER A 161 6.77 -13.20 14.93
CA SER A 161 6.41 -14.07 16.05
C SER A 161 5.42 -13.37 16.99
N ARG A 162 5.70 -12.10 17.33
CA ARG A 162 4.82 -11.30 18.16
C ARG A 162 3.45 -11.10 17.53
N LEU A 163 3.37 -10.59 16.29
CA LEU A 163 2.10 -10.33 15.61
C LEU A 163 1.29 -11.63 15.49
N ARG A 164 1.92 -12.74 15.11
CA ARG A 164 1.25 -14.05 15.03
C ARG A 164 0.72 -14.51 16.39
N SER A 165 1.47 -14.32 17.47
CA SER A 165 1.02 -14.70 18.82
C SER A 165 -0.18 -13.86 19.30
N ARG A 166 -0.28 -12.59 18.89
CA ARG A 166 -1.30 -11.63 19.35
C ARG A 166 -2.53 -11.53 18.46
N LEU A 167 -2.34 -11.75 17.16
CA LEU A 167 -3.33 -11.54 16.11
C LEU A 167 -3.67 -12.83 15.35
N GLY A 168 -2.85 -13.88 15.45
CA GLY A 168 -2.93 -15.03 14.55
C GLY A 168 -2.21 -14.76 13.22
N PRO A 169 -2.25 -15.70 12.26
CA PRO A 169 -1.58 -15.53 10.97
C PRO A 169 -2.17 -14.35 10.18
N PRO A 170 -1.37 -13.64 9.36
CA PRO A 170 -1.92 -12.68 8.41
C PRO A 170 -2.71 -13.42 7.30
N PRO A 171 -3.80 -12.84 6.80
CA PRO A 171 -4.38 -11.55 7.22
C PRO A 171 -5.16 -11.67 8.54
N PHE A 172 -5.06 -10.64 9.39
CA PHE A 172 -5.91 -10.49 10.57
C PHE A 172 -7.30 -10.02 10.16
N VAL A 173 -8.31 -10.87 10.35
CA VAL A 173 -9.69 -10.59 9.94
C VAL A 173 -10.58 -10.41 11.17
N VAL A 174 -11.29 -9.29 11.22
CA VAL A 174 -12.37 -9.06 12.18
C VAL A 174 -13.68 -9.58 11.58
N LYS A 175 -14.43 -10.38 12.35
CA LYS A 175 -15.72 -10.92 11.92
C LYS A 175 -16.62 -9.80 11.40
N ASN A 176 -17.11 -9.94 10.18
CA ASN A 176 -17.90 -8.92 9.53
C ASN A 176 -19.34 -8.93 10.08
N PRO A 177 -19.82 -7.83 10.70
CA PRO A 177 -21.19 -7.77 11.21
C PRO A 177 -22.24 -7.89 10.10
N VAL A 178 -21.85 -7.71 8.84
CA VAL A 178 -22.70 -7.72 7.65
C VAL A 178 -22.77 -9.10 6.99
N GLU A 179 -22.16 -10.13 7.58
CA GLU A 179 -22.28 -11.52 7.09
C GLU A 179 -23.73 -12.05 7.07
N SER A 180 -24.65 -11.40 7.79
CA SER A 180 -26.08 -11.70 7.80
C SER A 180 -26.89 -10.95 6.74
N ASP A 181 -26.31 -9.97 6.04
CA ASP A 181 -27.02 -9.20 5.01
C ASP A 181 -27.21 -10.04 3.74
N ALA A 182 -28.46 -10.20 3.30
CA ALA A 182 -28.81 -11.04 2.16
C ALA A 182 -28.24 -10.53 0.82
N ARG A 183 -28.01 -9.22 0.65
CA ARG A 183 -27.30 -8.67 -0.50
C ARG A 183 -25.82 -9.03 -0.41
N TYR A 184 -25.20 -8.84 0.75
CA TYR A 184 -23.82 -9.23 1.00
C TYR A 184 -23.58 -10.72 0.73
N VAL A 185 -24.42 -11.61 1.27
CA VAL A 185 -24.32 -13.06 1.09
C VAL A 185 -24.48 -13.48 -0.38
N ARG A 186 -25.39 -12.83 -1.13
CA ARG A 186 -25.57 -13.09 -2.57
C ARG A 186 -24.34 -12.68 -3.37
N MET A 187 -23.77 -11.52 -3.06
CA MET A 187 -22.54 -11.07 -3.71
C MET A 187 -21.34 -11.93 -3.29
N ARG A 188 -21.24 -12.34 -2.02
CA ARG A 188 -20.10 -13.08 -1.42
C ARG A 188 -19.71 -14.34 -2.17
N LYS A 189 -20.69 -15.11 -2.66
CA LYS A 189 -20.42 -16.34 -3.43
C LYS A 189 -19.74 -16.08 -4.77
N GLN A 190 -19.74 -14.85 -5.25
CA GLN A 190 -19.16 -14.41 -6.51
C GLN A 190 -18.04 -13.38 -6.27
N TRP A 191 -17.46 -13.32 -5.07
CA TRP A 191 -16.38 -12.39 -4.75
C TRP A 191 -15.03 -12.89 -5.27
N VAL A 192 -14.39 -12.07 -6.10
CA VAL A 192 -12.98 -12.24 -6.46
C VAL A 192 -12.14 -11.02 -6.02
N ASN A 193 -12.77 -9.88 -5.73
CA ASN A 193 -12.05 -8.63 -5.43
C ASN A 193 -12.20 -8.28 -3.94
N GLN A 194 -11.11 -8.50 -3.20
CA GLN A 194 -10.92 -8.20 -1.78
C GLN A 194 -10.03 -6.95 -1.65
N TRP A 195 -9.57 -6.64 -0.44
CA TRP A 195 -8.87 -5.37 -0.16
C TRP A 195 -7.66 -5.18 -1.08
N ASP A 196 -7.65 -4.03 -1.74
CA ASP A 196 -6.84 -3.76 -2.92
C ASP A 196 -5.51 -3.08 -2.52
N VAL A 197 -4.37 -3.63 -2.95
CA VAL A 197 -3.06 -3.01 -2.71
C VAL A 197 -2.91 -1.69 -3.45
N HIS A 198 -3.62 -1.52 -4.58
CA HIS A 198 -3.66 -0.24 -5.26
C HIS A 198 -4.15 0.86 -4.32
N ALA A 199 -5.07 0.56 -3.40
CA ALA A 199 -5.59 1.54 -2.45
C ALA A 199 -4.53 2.03 -1.47
N PHE A 200 -3.57 1.17 -1.09
CA PHE A 200 -2.43 1.60 -0.29
C PHE A 200 -1.50 2.52 -1.09
N GLY A 201 -1.23 2.19 -2.35
CA GLY A 201 -0.46 3.05 -3.26
C GLY A 201 -1.12 4.42 -3.46
N GLU A 202 -2.43 4.44 -3.75
CA GLU A 202 -3.22 5.65 -3.96
C GLU A 202 -3.31 6.51 -2.68
N TRP A 203 -3.48 5.86 -1.52
CA TRP A 203 -3.38 6.53 -0.22
C TRP A 203 -2.00 7.16 -0.04
N PHE A 204 -0.93 6.42 -0.30
CA PHE A 204 0.43 6.92 -0.13
C PHE A 204 0.69 8.13 -1.03
N ALA A 205 0.23 8.09 -2.29
CA ALA A 205 0.30 9.23 -3.21
C ALA A 205 -0.34 10.49 -2.62
N SER A 206 -1.51 10.34 -1.98
CA SER A 206 -2.20 11.44 -1.30
C SER A 206 -1.45 11.91 -0.04
N ALA A 207 -0.90 10.99 0.75
CA ALA A 207 -0.19 11.28 1.98
C ALA A 207 1.13 12.06 1.76
N VAL A 208 1.77 11.89 0.61
CA VAL A 208 3.00 12.61 0.24
C VAL A 208 2.75 13.78 -0.72
N TRP A 209 1.49 14.07 -1.05
CA TRP A 209 1.13 15.24 -1.83
C TRP A 209 1.20 16.52 -0.97
N PRO A 210 1.69 17.66 -1.49
CA PRO A 210 2.19 17.90 -2.85
C PRO A 210 3.70 17.65 -3.04
N ALA A 211 4.42 17.12 -2.03
CA ALA A 211 5.87 17.01 -2.06
C ALA A 211 6.41 16.19 -3.25
N GLN A 212 5.64 15.22 -3.75
CA GLN A 212 6.00 14.39 -4.90
C GLN A 212 5.75 15.01 -6.29
N ARG A 213 5.15 16.21 -6.35
CA ARG A 213 4.75 16.84 -7.62
C ARG A 213 5.94 17.07 -8.53
N ASP A 214 7.00 17.70 -8.03
CA ASP A 214 8.11 18.13 -8.88
C ASP A 214 9.19 17.05 -9.03
N ASP A 215 9.33 16.22 -7.98
CA ASP A 215 10.27 15.11 -7.92
C ASP A 215 9.64 13.87 -7.24
N PRO A 216 9.06 12.94 -8.03
CA PRO A 216 8.51 11.70 -7.49
C PRO A 216 9.59 10.67 -7.10
N ALA A 217 10.85 10.88 -7.49
CA ALA A 217 11.90 9.85 -7.39
C ALA A 217 12.11 9.29 -5.97
N PRO A 218 12.19 10.10 -4.90
CA PRO A 218 12.39 9.58 -3.54
C PRO A 218 11.25 8.67 -3.06
N PHE A 219 10.03 8.96 -3.50
CA PHE A 219 8.83 8.19 -3.12
C PHE A 219 8.77 6.88 -3.90
N ILE A 220 9.09 6.89 -5.20
CA ILE A 220 9.20 5.67 -6.01
C ILE A 220 10.30 4.75 -5.46
N ALA A 221 11.46 5.30 -5.12
CA ALA A 221 12.55 4.53 -4.50
C ALA A 221 12.12 3.91 -3.16
N THR A 222 11.33 4.66 -2.37
CA THR A 222 10.74 4.15 -1.13
C THR A 222 9.80 2.98 -1.42
N VAL A 223 8.86 3.10 -2.36
CA VAL A 223 7.95 1.99 -2.71
C VAL A 223 8.72 0.78 -3.23
N ALA A 224 9.70 0.99 -4.11
CA ALA A 224 10.52 -0.06 -4.71
C ALA A 224 11.36 -0.83 -3.66
N LYS A 225 11.75 -0.20 -2.54
CA LYS A 225 12.42 -0.86 -1.41
C LYS A 225 11.61 -2.02 -0.82
N TYR A 226 10.27 -1.92 -0.85
CA TYR A 226 9.35 -2.86 -0.23
C TYR A 226 8.59 -3.71 -1.26
N ARG A 227 9.30 -4.18 -2.29
CA ARG A 227 8.84 -5.06 -3.39
C ARG A 227 7.93 -6.25 -3.05
N ILE A 228 7.69 -6.52 -1.76
CA ILE A 228 6.67 -7.39 -1.18
C ILE A 228 5.31 -7.27 -1.89
N THR A 229 4.98 -6.12 -2.48
CA THR A 229 3.68 -5.85 -3.12
C THR A 229 3.61 -6.26 -4.60
N ASN A 230 4.65 -6.91 -5.17
CA ASN A 230 4.80 -7.15 -6.61
C ASN A 230 4.64 -5.89 -7.48
N GLY A 231 4.84 -4.69 -6.92
CA GLY A 231 4.63 -3.44 -7.66
C GLY A 231 3.19 -2.93 -7.69
N GLU A 232 2.22 -3.63 -7.09
CA GLU A 232 0.82 -3.16 -7.01
C GLU A 232 0.69 -1.84 -6.21
N SER A 233 1.56 -1.64 -5.21
CA SER A 233 1.61 -0.35 -4.49
C SER A 233 2.23 0.75 -5.34
N LEU A 234 3.19 0.43 -6.21
CA LEU A 234 3.76 1.37 -7.18
C LEU A 234 2.71 1.74 -8.22
N HIS A 235 1.95 0.74 -8.67
CA HIS A 235 0.83 0.91 -9.58
C HIS A 235 -0.23 1.86 -8.99
N GLY A 236 -0.74 1.57 -7.79
CA GLY A 236 -1.67 2.46 -7.08
C GLY A 236 -1.10 3.86 -6.84
N PHE A 237 0.21 3.97 -6.56
CA PHE A 237 0.87 5.25 -6.35
C PHE A 237 0.89 6.10 -7.63
N LEU A 238 1.30 5.53 -8.77
CA LEU A 238 1.30 6.24 -10.06
C LEU A 238 -0.11 6.67 -10.46
N TRP A 239 -1.08 5.78 -10.28
CA TRP A 239 -2.49 6.06 -10.53
C TRP A 239 -2.97 7.25 -9.69
N GLY A 240 -2.85 7.18 -8.36
CA GLY A 240 -3.29 8.24 -7.46
C GLY A 240 -2.58 9.57 -7.71
N SER A 241 -1.27 9.54 -7.95
CA SER A 241 -0.46 10.75 -8.16
C SER A 241 -0.84 11.49 -9.44
N LEU A 242 -1.07 10.77 -10.53
CA LEU A 242 -1.52 11.36 -11.79
C LEU A 242 -2.98 11.82 -11.74
N GLY A 243 -3.84 11.14 -10.96
CA GLY A 243 -5.16 11.63 -10.63
C GLY A 243 -5.11 12.99 -9.93
N LEU A 244 -4.32 13.11 -8.87
CA LEU A 244 -4.10 14.36 -8.12
C LEU A 244 -3.50 15.47 -8.99
N LEU A 245 -2.55 15.12 -9.87
CA LEU A 245 -1.96 16.06 -10.83
C LEU A 245 -3.02 16.57 -11.81
N GLY A 246 -3.90 15.71 -12.33
CA GLY A 246 -4.98 16.11 -13.25
C GLY A 246 -6.05 16.96 -12.57
N GLU A 247 -6.31 16.72 -11.29
CA GLU A 247 -7.24 17.53 -10.50
C GLU A 247 -6.67 18.91 -10.15
N THR A 248 -5.38 18.98 -9.82
CA THR A 248 -4.76 20.21 -9.31
C THR A 248 -4.14 21.06 -10.43
N PHE A 249 -3.59 20.41 -11.46
CA PHE A 249 -2.82 21.02 -12.55
C PHE A 249 -3.18 20.43 -13.92
N PRO A 250 -4.44 20.55 -14.38
CA PRO A 250 -4.92 19.91 -15.61
C PRO A 250 -4.24 20.42 -16.90
N ALA A 251 -3.52 21.55 -16.84
CA ALA A 251 -2.77 22.12 -17.95
C ALA A 251 -1.32 21.59 -18.05
N ASP A 252 -0.80 20.97 -16.99
CA ASP A 252 0.55 20.40 -16.98
C ASP A 252 0.59 19.13 -17.85
N ASP A 253 1.73 18.85 -18.45
CA ASP A 253 1.93 17.61 -19.19
C ASP A 253 2.46 16.50 -18.25
N PRO A 254 1.69 15.44 -17.97
CA PRO A 254 2.11 14.40 -17.03
C PRO A 254 3.27 13.54 -17.56
N VAL A 255 3.63 13.63 -18.85
CA VAL A 255 4.67 12.78 -19.46
C VAL A 255 6.02 12.95 -18.79
N ASP A 256 6.42 14.18 -18.49
CA ASP A 256 7.69 14.45 -17.82
C ASP A 256 7.70 13.91 -16.38
N TRP A 257 6.56 13.97 -15.69
CA TRP A 257 6.41 13.39 -14.36
C TRP A 257 6.54 11.87 -14.40
N VAL A 258 5.83 11.20 -15.34
CA VAL A 258 5.90 9.75 -15.55
C VAL A 258 7.31 9.31 -15.90
N ALA A 259 8.00 10.05 -16.76
CA ALA A 259 9.38 9.75 -17.12
C ALA A 259 10.29 9.72 -15.88
N LYS A 260 10.20 10.73 -14.99
CA LYS A 260 10.98 10.78 -13.74
C LYS A 260 10.60 9.63 -12.79
N ALA A 261 9.31 9.37 -12.65
CA ALA A 261 8.80 8.34 -11.75
C ALA A 261 9.29 6.94 -12.21
N CYS A 262 9.03 6.58 -13.47
CA CYS A 262 9.46 5.27 -13.99
C CYS A 262 10.97 5.15 -14.14
N ASP A 263 11.69 6.24 -14.41
CA ASP A 263 13.15 6.24 -14.37
C ASP A 263 13.70 5.72 -13.02
N SER A 264 13.12 6.19 -11.94
CA SER A 264 13.54 5.80 -10.59
C SER A 264 13.32 4.30 -10.34
N SER A 265 12.24 3.73 -10.90
CA SER A 265 12.03 2.28 -10.93
C SER A 265 13.09 1.56 -11.78
N PHE A 266 13.42 2.07 -12.97
CA PHE A 266 14.44 1.47 -13.85
C PHE A 266 15.81 1.37 -13.19
N ARG A 267 16.23 2.42 -12.45
CA ARG A 267 17.52 2.41 -11.75
C ARG A 267 17.55 1.40 -10.62
N TYR A 268 16.42 1.25 -9.92
CA TYR A 268 16.30 0.26 -8.86
C TYR A 268 16.35 -1.17 -9.43
N ASP A 269 15.68 -1.42 -10.55
CA ASP A 269 15.66 -2.70 -11.26
C ASP A 269 17.02 -3.06 -11.87
N ALA A 270 17.72 -2.09 -12.46
CA ALA A 270 19.05 -2.29 -13.03
C ALA A 270 20.05 -2.80 -11.98
N ALA A 271 19.92 -2.34 -10.73
CA ALA A 271 20.73 -2.82 -9.62
C ALA A 271 20.33 -4.22 -9.12
N ARG A 272 19.13 -4.73 -9.46
CA ARG A 272 18.52 -5.92 -8.82
C ARG A 272 17.93 -6.97 -9.80
N VAL A 273 18.28 -6.89 -11.08
CA VAL A 273 18.14 -7.91 -12.15
C VAL A 273 16.71 -8.30 -12.57
N SER A 274 15.64 -7.91 -11.88
CA SER A 274 14.26 -8.20 -12.35
C SER A 274 13.65 -7.01 -13.11
N ALA A 275 13.01 -7.28 -14.24
CA ALA A 275 12.33 -6.28 -15.09
C ALA A 275 10.90 -5.96 -14.64
N GLU A 276 10.41 -6.61 -13.58
CA GLU A 276 9.01 -6.57 -13.16
C GLU A 276 8.57 -5.17 -12.73
N SER A 277 9.33 -4.45 -11.91
CA SER A 277 8.89 -3.12 -11.43
C SER A 277 8.76 -2.11 -12.56
N ASN A 278 9.55 -2.26 -13.63
CA ASN A 278 9.41 -1.45 -14.84
C ASN A 278 8.08 -1.68 -15.57
N TRP A 279 7.65 -2.94 -15.66
CA TRP A 279 6.38 -3.31 -16.28
C TRP A 279 5.21 -2.85 -15.43
N GLU A 280 5.30 -2.98 -14.11
CA GLU A 280 4.32 -2.42 -13.18
C GLU A 280 4.25 -0.90 -13.26
N CYS A 281 5.40 -0.23 -13.44
CA CYS A 281 5.42 1.21 -13.65
C CYS A 281 4.75 1.60 -14.97
N ALA A 282 5.03 0.86 -16.06
CA ALA A 282 4.38 1.10 -17.35
C ALA A 282 2.86 0.96 -17.22
N HIS A 283 2.41 -0.14 -16.62
CA HIS A 283 0.99 -0.43 -16.44
C HIS A 283 0.32 0.64 -15.57
N GLY A 284 0.91 0.99 -14.43
CA GLY A 284 0.40 2.04 -13.56
C GLY A 284 0.44 3.45 -14.17
N ALA A 285 1.40 3.75 -15.04
CA ALA A 285 1.39 4.98 -15.83
C ALA A 285 0.18 5.02 -16.77
N GLY A 286 -0.19 3.88 -17.37
CA GLY A 286 -1.41 3.76 -18.17
C GLY A 286 -2.67 4.09 -17.37
N HIS A 287 -2.80 3.50 -16.17
CA HIS A 287 -3.91 3.82 -15.25
C HIS A 287 -3.96 5.31 -14.89
N GLY A 288 -2.79 5.87 -14.55
CA GLY A 288 -2.70 7.27 -14.16
C GLY A 288 -2.94 8.25 -15.31
N PHE A 289 -2.49 7.97 -16.54
CA PHE A 289 -2.83 8.80 -17.69
C PHE A 289 -4.34 8.84 -17.94
N THR A 290 -5.03 7.71 -17.85
CA THR A 290 -6.50 7.68 -17.95
C THR A 290 -7.16 8.53 -16.88
N SER A 291 -6.63 8.51 -15.65
CA SER A 291 -7.12 9.33 -14.54
C SER A 291 -6.86 10.83 -14.74
N PHE A 292 -5.69 11.18 -15.28
CA PHE A 292 -5.30 12.56 -15.61
C PHE A 292 -6.15 13.12 -16.77
N TYR A 293 -6.15 12.46 -17.93
CA TYR A 293 -6.77 12.96 -19.15
C TYR A 293 -8.29 12.74 -19.19
N ARG A 294 -8.80 11.76 -18.44
CA ARG A 294 -10.20 11.30 -18.50
C ARG A 294 -10.63 10.93 -19.93
N ASP A 295 -9.67 10.50 -20.75
CA ASP A 295 -9.81 10.18 -22.16
C ASP A 295 -8.81 9.07 -22.49
N ALA A 296 -9.31 7.87 -22.77
CA ALA A 296 -8.49 6.70 -23.04
C ALA A 296 -7.59 6.90 -24.27
N MET A 297 -8.06 7.60 -25.31
CA MET A 297 -7.27 7.78 -26.53
C MET A 297 -6.11 8.76 -26.30
N LYS A 298 -6.36 9.87 -25.62
CA LYS A 298 -5.28 10.79 -25.20
C LYS A 298 -4.26 10.07 -24.33
N SER A 299 -4.72 9.16 -23.47
CA SER A 299 -3.87 8.36 -22.59
C SER A 299 -3.01 7.35 -23.34
N VAL A 300 -3.57 6.62 -24.32
CA VAL A 300 -2.79 5.76 -25.22
C VAL A 300 -1.76 6.57 -26.00
N HIS A 301 -2.14 7.75 -26.51
CA HIS A 301 -1.19 8.64 -27.17
C HIS A 301 -0.06 9.06 -26.24
N ALA A 302 -0.34 9.40 -24.98
CA ALA A 302 0.68 9.72 -23.99
C ALA A 302 1.67 8.56 -23.76
N CYS A 303 1.18 7.32 -23.67
CA CYS A 303 2.02 6.11 -23.58
C CYS A 303 2.96 5.95 -24.80
N GLN A 304 2.56 6.43 -25.98
CA GLN A 304 3.31 6.24 -27.23
C GLN A 304 4.29 7.36 -27.56
N ARG A 305 4.28 8.48 -26.83
CA ARG A 305 5.10 9.66 -27.15
C ARG A 305 6.59 9.34 -27.14
N GLY A 306 7.30 9.84 -28.17
CA GLY A 306 8.75 9.68 -28.31
C GLY A 306 9.55 10.38 -27.21
N GLU A 307 8.95 11.34 -26.50
CA GLU A 307 9.57 12.02 -25.36
C GLU A 307 9.88 11.06 -24.20
N LEU A 308 9.00 10.10 -23.90
CA LEU A 308 9.26 9.07 -22.88
C LEU A 308 10.51 8.26 -23.23
N GLU A 309 10.63 7.84 -24.49
CA GLU A 309 11.80 7.11 -25.00
C GLU A 309 13.08 7.95 -24.90
N ALA A 310 13.02 9.23 -25.29
CA ALA A 310 14.15 10.14 -25.20
C ALA A 310 14.61 10.32 -23.74
N ARG A 311 13.68 10.45 -22.79
CA ARG A 311 13.97 10.59 -21.36
C ARG A 311 14.58 9.32 -20.78
N PHE A 312 14.05 8.14 -21.11
CA PHE A 312 14.65 6.87 -20.67
C PHE A 312 16.06 6.66 -21.24
N ARG A 313 16.31 7.10 -22.48
CA ARG A 313 17.66 7.08 -23.05
C ARG A 313 18.64 7.95 -22.26
N VAL A 314 18.25 9.17 -21.91
CA VAL A 314 19.09 10.07 -21.08
C VAL A 314 19.35 9.46 -19.70
N SER A 315 18.39 8.75 -19.13
CA SER A 315 18.66 8.04 -17.87
C SER A 315 19.65 6.90 -18.02
N ALA A 316 19.58 6.14 -19.12
CA ALA A 316 20.54 5.08 -19.39
C ALA A 316 21.99 5.61 -19.40
N GLU A 317 22.20 6.83 -19.90
CA GLU A 317 23.50 7.51 -19.87
C GLU A 317 23.96 7.88 -18.44
N LYS A 318 23.03 7.98 -17.48
CA LYS A 318 23.29 8.26 -16.06
C LYS A 318 23.32 7.00 -15.18
N GLY A 319 23.51 5.83 -15.79
CA GLY A 319 23.58 4.54 -15.07
C GLY A 319 22.24 3.82 -14.92
N GLY A 320 21.16 4.30 -15.57
CA GLY A 320 19.92 3.54 -15.72
C GLY A 320 20.06 2.38 -16.72
N ARG A 321 19.04 1.50 -16.76
CA ARG A 321 18.98 0.46 -17.79
C ARG A 321 18.71 1.08 -19.16
N ARG A 322 19.55 0.75 -20.15
CA ARG A 322 19.24 1.06 -21.55
C ARG A 322 18.13 0.15 -22.05
N LEU A 323 16.98 0.74 -22.36
CA LEU A 323 15.88 0.03 -23.02
C LEU A 323 16.21 -0.14 -24.50
N THR A 324 16.12 -1.37 -24.99
CA THR A 324 16.17 -1.66 -26.42
C THR A 324 14.88 -1.18 -27.10
N GLY A 325 14.86 -1.14 -28.44
CA GLY A 325 13.61 -0.86 -29.17
C GLY A 325 12.49 -1.85 -28.82
N ASN A 326 12.84 -3.11 -28.56
CA ASN A 326 11.88 -4.12 -28.12
C ASN A 326 11.38 -3.86 -26.70
N ASP A 327 12.26 -3.49 -25.76
CA ASP A 327 11.86 -3.12 -24.39
C ASP A 327 10.90 -1.91 -24.41
N MET A 328 11.16 -0.91 -25.25
CA MET A 328 10.30 0.25 -25.40
C MET A 328 8.94 -0.09 -26.01
N ASN A 329 8.90 -0.99 -27.00
CA ASN A 329 7.63 -1.45 -27.57
C ASN A 329 6.81 -2.22 -26.53
N LEU A 330 7.45 -3.08 -25.74
CA LEU A 330 6.80 -3.79 -24.65
C LEU A 330 6.30 -2.81 -23.57
N TRP A 331 7.11 -1.82 -23.19
CA TRP A 331 6.70 -0.77 -22.25
C TRP A 331 5.45 -0.03 -22.74
N ARG A 332 5.42 0.38 -24.02
CA ARG A 332 4.27 1.06 -24.64
C ARG A 332 3.03 0.18 -24.64
N GLN A 333 3.19 -1.12 -24.94
CA GLN A 333 2.10 -2.08 -24.90
C GLN A 333 1.52 -2.21 -23.50
N ILE A 334 2.38 -2.35 -22.48
CA ILE A 334 1.97 -2.50 -21.08
C ILE A 334 1.37 -1.19 -20.52
N CYS A 335 1.86 -0.03 -20.93
CA CYS A 335 1.21 1.25 -20.63
C CYS A 335 -0.17 1.33 -21.29
N GLY A 336 -0.28 0.91 -22.55
CA GLY A 336 -1.56 0.83 -23.25
C GLY A 336 -2.56 -0.10 -22.58
N SER A 337 -2.13 -1.28 -22.11
CA SER A 337 -3.01 -2.20 -21.37
C SER A 337 -3.56 -1.56 -20.10
N GLY A 338 -2.72 -0.84 -19.34
CA GLY A 338 -3.17 -0.10 -18.15
C GLY A 338 -4.19 1.00 -18.46
N VAL A 339 -4.07 1.66 -19.62
CA VAL A 339 -5.06 2.65 -20.08
C VAL A 339 -6.42 2.00 -20.28
N TRP A 340 -6.47 0.91 -21.04
CA TRP A 340 -7.70 0.20 -21.35
C TRP A 340 -8.31 -0.44 -20.11
N HIS A 341 -7.49 -1.03 -19.24
CA HIS A 341 -7.92 -1.59 -17.97
C HIS A 341 -8.66 -0.54 -17.12
N THR A 342 -8.09 0.65 -16.94
CA THR A 342 -8.79 1.75 -16.24
C THR A 342 -10.06 2.19 -16.95
N ALA A 343 -10.05 2.29 -18.28
CA ALA A 343 -11.22 2.72 -19.04
C ALA A 343 -12.41 1.76 -18.86
N PHE A 344 -12.16 0.45 -18.88
CA PHE A 344 -13.18 -0.56 -18.57
C PHE A 344 -13.64 -0.49 -17.11
N ASN A 345 -12.68 -0.41 -16.18
CA ASN A 345 -12.98 -0.36 -14.75
C ASN A 345 -13.81 0.88 -14.38
N SER A 346 -13.65 1.99 -15.10
CA SER A 346 -14.37 3.24 -14.85
C SER A 346 -15.83 3.24 -15.31
N LEU A 347 -16.30 2.19 -16.01
CA LEU A 347 -17.70 2.14 -16.47
C LEU A 347 -18.68 2.12 -15.29
N THR A 348 -19.49 3.16 -15.17
CA THR A 348 -20.46 3.29 -14.08
C THR A 348 -21.69 2.40 -14.30
N VAL A 349 -22.44 2.09 -13.23
CA VAL A 349 -23.72 1.36 -13.33
C VAL A 349 -24.70 2.01 -14.31
N PRO A 350 -24.90 3.35 -14.33
CA PRO A 350 -25.71 4.02 -15.35
C PRO A 350 -25.25 3.74 -16.78
N THR A 351 -23.93 3.80 -17.04
CA THR A 351 -23.37 3.48 -18.37
C THR A 351 -23.63 2.01 -18.76
N LEU A 352 -23.46 1.09 -17.81
CA LEU A 352 -23.74 -0.32 -18.04
C LEU A 352 -25.24 -0.59 -18.26
N HIS A 353 -26.13 0.17 -17.61
CA HIS A 353 -27.57 0.13 -17.87
C HIS A 353 -27.90 0.58 -19.30
N GLU A 354 -27.32 1.68 -19.75
CA GLU A 354 -27.47 2.16 -21.12
C GLU A 354 -27.06 1.08 -22.13
N LEU A 355 -25.90 0.44 -21.91
CA LEU A 355 -25.44 -0.68 -22.73
C LEU A 355 -26.43 -1.85 -22.72
N ALA A 356 -26.89 -2.26 -21.54
CA ALA A 356 -27.88 -3.33 -21.41
C ALA A 356 -29.19 -3.02 -22.16
N THR A 357 -29.69 -1.78 -22.09
CA THR A 357 -30.93 -1.37 -22.78
C THR A 357 -30.79 -1.36 -24.31
N ARG A 358 -29.57 -1.19 -24.83
CA ARG A 358 -29.25 -1.30 -26.26
C ARG A 358 -29.11 -2.75 -26.75
N GLY A 359 -29.49 -3.73 -25.93
CA GLY A 359 -29.38 -5.16 -26.25
C GLY A 359 -27.94 -5.69 -26.22
N LYS A 360 -26.98 -4.94 -25.66
CA LYS A 360 -25.60 -5.39 -25.53
C LYS A 360 -25.48 -6.42 -24.41
N SER A 361 -24.74 -7.49 -24.66
CA SER A 361 -24.75 -8.67 -23.78
C SER A 361 -23.41 -9.35 -23.57
N SER A 362 -22.40 -9.01 -24.35
CA SER A 362 -21.10 -9.68 -24.37
C SER A 362 -19.97 -8.76 -23.92
N ASP A 363 -18.87 -9.35 -23.46
CA ASP A 363 -17.63 -8.63 -23.17
C ASP A 363 -17.08 -7.93 -24.44
N GLN A 364 -17.39 -8.48 -25.62
CA GLN A 364 -17.15 -7.86 -26.92
C GLN A 364 -17.95 -6.58 -27.13
N ASP A 365 -19.20 -6.50 -26.64
CA ASP A 365 -20.00 -5.28 -26.75
C ASP A 365 -19.45 -4.16 -25.86
N VAL A 366 -19.03 -4.51 -24.64
CA VAL A 366 -18.36 -3.58 -23.72
C VAL A 366 -17.06 -3.08 -24.34
N SER A 367 -16.26 -3.99 -24.91
CA SER A 367 -15.03 -3.65 -25.63
C SER A 367 -15.30 -2.74 -26.82
N THR A 368 -16.32 -3.04 -27.62
CA THR A 368 -16.72 -2.21 -28.77
C THR A 368 -17.13 -0.81 -28.33
N PHE A 369 -17.83 -0.69 -27.20
CA PHE A 369 -18.23 0.60 -26.64
C PHE A 369 -17.03 1.43 -26.16
N VAL A 370 -16.16 0.85 -25.32
CA VAL A 370 -15.00 1.57 -24.76
C VAL A 370 -13.99 1.92 -25.85
N CYS A 371 -13.77 1.02 -26.80
CA CYS A 371 -12.73 1.17 -27.80
C CYS A 371 -13.20 1.77 -29.13
N GLY A 372 -14.50 2.04 -29.28
CA GLY A 372 -15.07 2.60 -30.51
C GLY A 372 -14.78 1.77 -31.77
N GLY A 373 -14.65 0.45 -31.65
CA GLY A 373 -14.37 -0.47 -32.76
C GLY A 373 -12.95 -0.41 -33.34
N ARG A 374 -11.98 0.21 -32.63
CA ARG A 374 -10.60 0.35 -33.12
C ARG A 374 -9.81 -0.97 -32.99
N LEU A 375 -8.98 -1.25 -34.00
CA LEU A 375 -7.97 -2.31 -33.97
C LEU A 375 -6.93 -2.02 -32.87
N GLY A 376 -6.59 -3.04 -32.07
CA GLY A 376 -5.60 -2.92 -30.99
C GLY A 376 -6.18 -2.62 -29.60
N CYS A 377 -7.50 -2.59 -29.47
CA CYS A 377 -8.16 -2.70 -28.17
C CYS A 377 -7.99 -4.13 -27.63
N PRO A 378 -7.36 -4.32 -26.45
CA PRO A 378 -7.17 -5.63 -25.90
C PRO A 378 -8.51 -6.15 -25.34
N VAL A 379 -9.16 -7.02 -26.09
CA VAL A 379 -10.28 -7.83 -25.60
C VAL A 379 -9.68 -9.00 -24.80
N GLY A 380 -10.05 -9.15 -23.53
CA GLY A 380 -9.53 -10.20 -22.65
C GLY A 380 -8.33 -9.78 -21.78
N GLU A 381 -7.99 -8.49 -21.74
CA GLU A 381 -7.19 -7.96 -20.64
C GLU A 381 -8.11 -7.62 -19.46
N GLY A 382 -7.66 -7.89 -18.23
CA GLY A 382 -8.52 -8.09 -17.05
C GLY A 382 -9.62 -7.05 -16.77
N GLY A 383 -9.49 -5.82 -17.27
CA GLY A 383 -10.55 -4.81 -17.19
C GLY A 383 -11.82 -5.16 -17.97
N SER A 384 -11.71 -5.74 -19.18
CA SER A 384 -12.90 -6.07 -20.00
C SER A 384 -13.78 -7.12 -19.33
N ASP A 385 -13.17 -8.10 -18.68
CA ASP A 385 -13.85 -9.22 -18.04
C ASP A 385 -14.60 -8.76 -16.79
N GLU A 386 -14.00 -7.87 -15.99
CA GLU A 386 -14.65 -7.28 -14.83
C GLU A 386 -15.82 -6.38 -15.26
N ALA A 387 -15.63 -5.54 -16.29
CA ALA A 387 -16.72 -4.72 -16.83
C ALA A 387 -17.85 -5.57 -17.42
N GLY A 388 -17.52 -6.64 -18.13
CA GLY A 388 -18.47 -7.63 -18.63
C GLY A 388 -19.24 -8.35 -17.53
N ALA A 389 -18.57 -8.73 -16.44
CA ALA A 389 -19.21 -9.29 -15.26
C ALA A 389 -20.20 -8.32 -14.62
N ARG A 390 -19.83 -7.04 -14.52
CA ARG A 390 -20.71 -5.98 -13.99
C ARG A 390 -21.91 -5.73 -14.90
N LEU A 391 -21.75 -5.77 -16.22
CA LEU A 391 -22.87 -5.71 -17.17
C LEU A 391 -23.85 -6.87 -16.95
N ARG A 392 -23.37 -8.09 -16.70
CA ARG A 392 -24.23 -9.24 -16.39
C ARG A 392 -25.04 -9.02 -15.11
N PHE A 393 -24.48 -8.40 -14.07
CA PHE A 393 -25.21 -8.06 -12.85
C PHE A 393 -26.28 -6.99 -13.05
N VAL A 394 -25.97 -5.97 -13.85
CA VAL A 394 -26.94 -4.95 -14.26
C VAL A 394 -28.13 -5.59 -14.97
N ARG A 395 -27.88 -6.49 -15.93
CA ARG A 395 -28.96 -7.20 -16.66
C ARG A 395 -29.78 -8.13 -15.78
N ALA A 396 -29.14 -8.81 -14.82
CA ALA A 396 -29.82 -9.64 -13.84
C ALA A 396 -30.63 -8.82 -12.81
N GLY A 397 -30.59 -7.49 -12.89
CA GLY A 397 -31.25 -6.59 -11.94
C GLY A 397 -30.61 -6.56 -10.55
N VAL A 398 -29.40 -7.10 -10.41
CA VAL A 398 -28.65 -7.11 -9.14
C VAL A 398 -28.19 -5.70 -8.77
N CYS A 399 -27.88 -4.88 -9.79
CA CYS A 399 -27.50 -3.48 -9.61
C CYS A 399 -28.68 -2.50 -9.74
N ASN A 400 -29.93 -2.98 -9.74
CA ASN A 400 -31.13 -2.14 -9.77
C ASN A 400 -31.41 -1.57 -8.38
N GLY A 401 -30.87 -0.41 -8.09
CA GLY A 401 -31.12 0.28 -6.82
C GLY A 401 -29.86 0.97 -6.34
N PHE A 402 -29.67 2.21 -6.81
CA PHE A 402 -28.84 3.18 -6.10
C PHE A 402 -29.53 3.51 -4.77
N LEU A 403 -29.39 2.63 -3.78
CA LEU A 403 -29.39 3.13 -2.42
C LEU A 403 -28.04 3.81 -2.26
N PRO A 404 -28.00 5.12 -1.93
CA PRO A 404 -26.74 5.76 -1.60
C PRO A 404 -26.03 4.90 -0.55
N PRO A 405 -24.69 4.82 -0.59
CA PRO A 405 -23.95 4.07 0.41
C PRO A 405 -24.49 4.47 1.79
N PRO A 406 -24.80 3.50 2.68
CA PRO A 406 -25.30 3.84 4.01
C PRO A 406 -24.32 4.85 4.61
N PRO A 407 -24.81 5.93 5.26
CA PRO A 407 -23.96 6.95 5.81
C PRO A 407 -22.89 6.28 6.66
N LEU A 408 -21.64 6.71 6.47
CA LEU A 408 -20.53 6.14 7.22
C LEU A 408 -20.90 6.19 8.71
N PRO A 409 -20.82 5.07 9.44
CA PRO A 409 -20.98 5.12 10.87
C PRO A 409 -19.97 6.12 11.44
N PRO A 410 -20.34 6.89 12.48
CA PRO A 410 -19.44 7.87 13.06
C PRO A 410 -18.11 7.17 13.40
N PRO A 411 -16.96 7.84 13.16
CA PRO A 411 -15.68 7.27 13.53
C PRO A 411 -15.74 6.83 14.99
N PRO A 412 -15.10 5.70 15.36
CA PRO A 412 -14.96 5.36 16.78
C PRO A 412 -14.38 6.59 17.50
N PRO A 413 -14.84 6.89 18.73
CA PRO A 413 -14.27 7.99 19.50
C PRO A 413 -12.76 7.80 19.52
N SER A 414 -12.02 8.84 19.10
CA SER A 414 -10.57 8.80 19.12
C SER A 414 -10.12 8.35 20.51
N PRO A 415 -9.17 7.42 20.62
CA PRO A 415 -8.58 7.11 21.91
C PRO A 415 -8.09 8.44 22.52
N PRO A 416 -8.26 8.63 23.84
CA PRO A 416 -7.79 9.85 24.49
C PRO A 416 -6.32 10.06 24.11
N PRO A 417 -5.90 11.30 23.77
CA PRO A 417 -4.54 11.58 23.35
C PRO A 417 -3.59 10.97 24.36
N SER A 418 -2.61 10.22 23.87
CA SER A 418 -1.55 9.71 24.74
C SER A 418 -0.97 10.91 25.51
N PRO A 419 -0.74 10.78 26.83
CA PRO A 419 -0.14 11.87 27.59
C PRO A 419 1.13 12.32 26.88
N PRO A 420 1.39 13.64 26.81
CA PRO A 420 2.59 14.14 26.18
C PRO A 420 3.80 13.41 26.78
N PRO A 421 4.80 13.03 25.97
CA PRO A 421 6.00 12.41 26.50
C PRO A 421 6.55 13.30 27.61
N PRO A 422 7.00 12.72 28.74
CA PRO A 422 7.62 13.51 29.79
C PRO A 422 8.73 14.36 29.15
N PRO A 423 8.88 15.64 29.55
CA PRO A 423 9.95 16.48 29.04
C PRO A 423 11.25 15.70 29.18
N SER A 424 11.96 15.53 28.06
CA SER A 424 13.25 14.88 28.07
C SER A 424 14.08 15.54 29.16
N PRO A 425 14.68 14.78 30.10
CA PRO A 425 15.55 15.37 31.10
C PRO A 425 16.56 16.21 30.34
N LEU A 426 16.58 17.52 30.64
CA LEU A 426 17.55 18.45 30.11
C LEU A 426 18.90 17.77 30.27
N LEU A 427 19.51 17.40 29.14
CA LEU A 427 20.89 16.97 29.11
C LEU A 427 21.66 18.09 29.79
N SER A 428 22.11 17.82 31.01
CA SER A 428 23.05 18.69 31.70
C SER A 428 24.16 19.02 30.70
N PRO A 429 24.54 20.30 30.56
CA PRO A 429 25.64 20.67 29.69
C PRO A 429 26.85 19.80 30.04
N PRO A 430 27.62 19.33 29.04
CA PRO A 430 28.77 18.48 29.28
C PRO A 430 29.65 19.16 30.34
N GLY A 431 29.74 18.50 31.50
CA GLY A 431 30.66 18.90 32.55
C GLY A 431 32.05 18.88 31.95
N VAL A 432 32.65 20.05 31.83
CA VAL A 432 34.07 20.20 31.53
C VAL A 432 34.81 19.61 32.74
N CYS A 433 35.17 18.34 32.65
CA CYS A 433 36.23 17.78 33.48
C CYS A 433 37.52 18.47 33.05
N VAL A 434 37.89 19.53 33.77
CA VAL A 434 39.24 20.08 33.71
C VAL A 434 40.14 19.03 34.35
N ASP A 435 40.88 18.33 33.50
CA ASP A 435 41.97 17.46 33.90
C ASP A 435 43.04 18.34 34.55
N ARG A 436 43.18 18.24 35.87
CA ARG A 436 44.14 19.01 36.66
C ARG A 436 45.27 18.07 37.05
N SER A 437 46.04 17.66 36.04
CA SER A 437 47.12 16.69 36.19
C SER A 437 48.37 17.12 35.42
N GLU A 438 48.80 18.38 35.54
CA GLU A 438 50.13 18.80 35.07
C GLU A 438 50.55 20.11 35.77
N GLU A 439 51.29 20.00 36.87
CA GLU A 439 52.29 21.00 37.31
C GLU A 439 53.10 20.45 38.49
N HIS A 440 54.01 19.54 38.19
CA HIS A 440 55.16 19.24 39.03
C HIS A 440 56.33 18.88 38.12
N THR A 441 57.24 19.82 37.93
CA THR A 441 58.71 19.70 37.84
C THR A 441 59.28 20.80 36.95
N SER A 442 60.05 21.71 37.55
CA SER A 442 61.34 22.21 37.03
C SER A 442 61.67 23.60 37.60
N GLU A 443 62.24 23.64 38.81
CA GLU A 443 63.20 24.69 39.18
C GLU A 443 64.48 24.00 39.66
N LEU A 444 65.47 23.99 38.78
CA LEU A 444 66.88 23.82 39.06
C LEU A 444 67.62 24.69 38.02
N GLN A 445 67.72 25.99 38.30
CA GLN A 445 68.91 26.83 38.12
C GLN A 445 68.69 28.23 38.69
#